data_AF-A0A090ADU9-F1
#
_entry.id   AF-A0A090ADU9-F1
#
_cell.length_a   1.000
_cell.length_b   1.000
_cell.length_c   1.000
_cell.angle_alpha   90.00
_cell.angle_beta   90.00
_cell.angle_gamma   90.00
#
_symmetry.space_group_name_H-M   'P 1'
#
loop_
_entity.id
_entity.type
_entity.pdbx_description
1 polymer ?
#
loop_
_entity_poly.entity_id
_entity_poly.type
_entity_poly.pdbx_seq_one_letter_code
_entity_poly.pdbx_strand_id
1 'polypeptide(L)'
;MQFIKIITINLLIFFVLLLLLEAMGQLVAWLRPSYEVLYLQPDRAVGWKQVPNLSWRWTGHYWYAVDFSVPIKTNPLGFRDIAREFSKPNGVKRVVLLGDSLIEAVQVPLEKTAGYLLEQKLKVSLQNTLNQSEKWEVLNFGISNYGVGQYLLTYEEYAKKYSPDYVAIFVAYFHMARTVSKYEGGAFPDTKNEQFWVRPVFKIENDRLVRLPAEDFDKFVTLQEEQIKNGFDRQRMRKKIQLITLYQGKILLQQIKNWGRKFYRKYIKITPTQNHPLIDSEVLKVNLKVIEVLGEQVKNSGAHLIVIDASQYFGDQESVSNALKELSTENGFGYIPLYDFLLKANANGISTTWAHDGHFNEAGNVILANALADWIAQNSLTTKLQ
;
A
#
# COMPACT_ATOMS: atom_id res chain seq x y z
N MET A 1 -18.54 -52.81 30.90
CA MET A 1 -19.73 -52.26 30.19
C MET A 1 -20.09 -50.83 30.59
N GLN A 2 -20.16 -50.47 31.88
CA GLN A 2 -20.49 -49.09 32.32
C GLN A 2 -19.46 -48.03 31.87
N PHE A 3 -18.17 -48.35 31.93
CA PHE A 3 -17.10 -47.44 31.50
C PHE A 3 -17.22 -47.04 30.01
N ILE A 4 -17.51 -48.01 29.14
CA ILE A 4 -17.72 -47.77 27.69
C ILE A 4 -18.95 -46.88 27.45
N LYS A 5 -20.04 -47.07 28.23
CA LYS A 5 -21.25 -46.23 28.13
C LYS A 5 -20.96 -44.77 28.51
N ILE A 6 -20.21 -44.54 29.60
CA ILE A 6 -19.83 -43.19 30.04
C ILE A 6 -18.97 -42.49 28.98
N ILE A 7 -17.98 -43.19 28.42
CA ILE A 7 -17.14 -42.65 27.34
C ILE A 7 -18.00 -42.30 26.12
N THR A 8 -18.90 -43.20 25.71
CA THR A 8 -19.77 -42.97 24.55
C THR A 8 -20.67 -41.75 24.74
N ILE A 9 -21.27 -41.58 25.93
CA ILE A 9 -22.11 -40.42 26.25
C ILE A 9 -21.28 -39.13 26.23
N ASN A 10 -20.09 -39.12 26.83
CA ASN A 10 -19.21 -37.95 26.81
C ASN A 10 -18.75 -37.58 25.39
N LEU A 11 -18.42 -38.56 24.55
CA LEU A 11 -18.09 -38.32 23.14
C LEU A 11 -19.28 -37.77 22.37
N LEU A 12 -20.49 -38.27 22.62
CA LEU A 12 -21.70 -37.75 21.99
C LEU A 12 -21.97 -36.30 22.42
N ILE A 13 -21.87 -35.99 23.71
CA ILE A 13 -22.02 -34.62 24.24
C ILE A 13 -20.98 -33.69 23.61
N PHE A 14 -19.72 -34.11 23.57
CA PHE A 14 -18.65 -33.36 22.92
C PHE A 14 -18.95 -33.07 21.44
N PHE A 15 -19.42 -34.08 20.70
CA PHE A 15 -19.78 -33.92 19.30
C PHE A 15 -20.97 -32.97 19.11
N VAL A 16 -22.01 -33.07 19.95
CA VAL A 16 -23.15 -32.14 19.94
C VAL A 16 -22.70 -30.71 20.25
N LEU A 17 -21.81 -30.51 21.22
CA LEU A 17 -21.27 -29.19 21.53
C LEU A 17 -20.47 -28.60 20.36
N LEU A 18 -19.70 -29.42 19.64
CA LEU A 18 -19.00 -28.98 18.42
C LEU A 18 -19.98 -28.58 17.31
N LEU A 19 -21.06 -29.33 17.11
CA LEU A 19 -22.10 -28.99 16.14
C LEU A 19 -22.81 -27.68 16.49
N LEU A 20 -23.13 -27.46 17.76
CA LEU A 20 -23.73 -26.20 18.24
C LEU A 20 -22.78 -25.02 18.07
N LEU A 21 -21.49 -25.20 18.38
CA LEU A 21 -20.47 -24.17 18.19
C LEU A 21 -20.31 -23.81 16.70
N GLU A 22 -20.32 -24.81 15.81
CA GLU A 22 -20.29 -24.60 14.36
C GLU A 22 -21.55 -23.88 13.87
N ALA A 23 -22.74 -24.33 14.29
CA ALA A 23 -24.01 -23.71 13.90
C ALA A 23 -24.09 -22.25 14.36
N MET A 24 -23.67 -21.97 15.60
CA MET A 24 -23.58 -20.62 16.14
C MET A 24 -22.57 -19.78 15.35
N GLY A 25 -21.40 -20.34 15.04
CA GLY A 25 -20.44 -19.70 14.15
C GLY A 25 -21.08 -19.33 12.81
N GLN A 26 -21.74 -20.30 12.16
CA GLN A 26 -22.30 -20.11 10.82
C GLN A 26 -23.40 -19.06 10.84
N LEU A 27 -24.21 -19.03 11.89
CA LEU A 27 -25.20 -17.98 12.11
C LEU A 27 -24.52 -16.61 12.24
N VAL A 28 -23.44 -16.50 13.02
CA VAL A 28 -22.69 -15.24 13.16
C VAL A 28 -22.09 -14.80 11.82
N ALA A 29 -21.46 -15.70 11.06
CA ALA A 29 -20.90 -15.40 9.74
C ALA A 29 -21.99 -15.04 8.72
N TRP A 30 -23.16 -15.67 8.82
CA TRP A 30 -24.32 -15.35 7.98
C TRP A 30 -24.87 -13.96 8.28
N LEU A 31 -25.00 -13.59 9.56
CA LEU A 31 -25.43 -12.28 10.06
C LEU A 31 -24.38 -11.17 9.83
N ARG A 32 -23.09 -11.53 9.74
CA ARG A 32 -21.97 -10.62 9.50
C ARG A 32 -21.17 -11.04 8.27
N PRO A 33 -21.75 -10.89 7.06
CA PRO A 33 -21.07 -11.27 5.84
C PRO A 33 -19.79 -10.45 5.64
N SER A 34 -18.71 -11.12 5.27
CA SER A 34 -17.59 -10.47 4.59
C SER A 34 -17.90 -10.38 3.10
N TYR A 35 -17.32 -9.38 2.45
CA TYR A 35 -17.50 -9.17 1.02
C TYR A 35 -16.17 -9.35 0.31
N GLU A 36 -16.21 -10.01 -0.83
CA GLU A 36 -15.15 -9.93 -1.81
C GLU A 36 -15.44 -8.76 -2.74
N VAL A 37 -14.41 -7.98 -3.05
CA VAL A 37 -14.55 -6.71 -3.76
C VAL A 37 -13.53 -6.63 -4.89
N LEU A 38 -14.01 -6.40 -6.11
CA LEU A 38 -13.19 -6.03 -7.27
C LEU A 38 -12.95 -4.52 -7.24
N TYR A 39 -12.11 -4.08 -6.30
CA TYR A 39 -11.86 -2.66 -6.05
C TYR A 39 -10.85 -2.04 -7.02
N LEU A 40 -10.15 -2.85 -7.81
CA LEU A 40 -9.25 -2.40 -8.88
C LEU A 40 -9.91 -2.60 -10.26
N GLN A 41 -9.57 -1.71 -11.19
CA GLN A 41 -9.93 -1.80 -12.60
C GLN A 41 -8.70 -1.58 -13.49
N PRO A 42 -8.68 -2.16 -14.71
CA PRO A 42 -7.66 -1.87 -15.70
C PRO A 42 -7.53 -0.39 -16.00
N ASP A 43 -6.29 0.04 -16.19
CA ASP A 43 -5.93 1.38 -16.64
C ASP A 43 -4.75 1.27 -17.60
N ARG A 44 -4.89 1.69 -18.85
CA ARG A 44 -3.86 1.46 -19.86
C ARG A 44 -2.56 2.23 -19.56
N ALA A 45 -2.63 3.35 -18.87
CA ALA A 45 -1.47 4.19 -18.60
C ALA A 45 -0.63 3.63 -17.45
N VAL A 46 -1.28 3.15 -16.38
CA VAL A 46 -0.62 2.73 -15.12
C VAL A 46 -0.76 1.23 -14.82
N GLY A 47 -1.47 0.49 -15.66
CA GLY A 47 -1.83 -0.92 -15.53
C GLY A 47 -3.17 -1.16 -14.85
N TRP A 48 -3.32 -0.65 -13.63
CA TRP A 48 -4.59 -0.71 -12.89
C TRP A 48 -4.72 0.49 -11.97
N LYS A 49 -5.94 0.81 -11.55
CA LYS A 49 -6.21 1.78 -10.48
C LYS A 49 -7.42 1.34 -9.68
N GLN A 50 -7.78 2.05 -8.60
CA GLN A 50 -9.03 1.74 -7.93
C GLN A 50 -10.23 2.18 -8.79
N VAL A 51 -11.36 1.50 -8.60
CA VAL A 51 -12.62 1.84 -9.26
C VAL A 51 -13.09 3.21 -8.74
N PRO A 52 -13.42 4.18 -9.61
CA PRO A 52 -13.96 5.47 -9.22
C PRO A 52 -15.24 5.37 -8.39
N ASN A 53 -15.37 6.23 -7.38
CA ASN A 53 -16.56 6.34 -6.51
C ASN A 53 -17.00 5.02 -5.84
N LEU A 54 -16.10 4.04 -5.72
CA LEU A 54 -16.41 2.77 -5.08
C LEU A 54 -16.35 2.93 -3.56
N SER A 55 -17.33 2.34 -2.87
CA SER A 55 -17.36 2.30 -1.42
C SER A 55 -17.44 0.86 -0.94
N TRP A 56 -16.56 0.48 -0.02
CA TRP A 56 -16.53 -0.87 0.56
C TRP A 56 -15.99 -0.85 1.99
N ARG A 57 -15.98 -2.01 2.64
CA ARG A 57 -15.34 -2.21 3.94
C ARG A 57 -14.14 -3.14 3.78
N TRP A 58 -12.96 -2.68 4.16
CA TRP A 58 -11.73 -3.45 4.14
C TRP A 58 -11.47 -4.09 5.50
N THR A 59 -11.34 -5.41 5.53
CA THR A 59 -11.05 -6.20 6.76
C THR A 59 -9.78 -7.03 6.62
N GLY A 60 -8.93 -6.68 5.63
CA GLY A 60 -7.78 -7.48 5.22
C GLY A 60 -8.20 -8.73 4.44
N HIS A 61 -7.26 -9.67 4.28
CA HIS A 61 -7.51 -10.91 3.53
C HIS A 61 -8.34 -11.95 4.29
N TYR A 62 -8.57 -11.73 5.59
CA TYR A 62 -9.35 -12.59 6.46
C TYR A 62 -10.81 -12.13 6.52
N TRP A 63 -11.73 -13.09 6.73
CA TRP A 63 -13.16 -12.80 6.75
C TRP A 63 -13.62 -12.10 8.03
N TYR A 64 -12.90 -12.28 9.15
CA TYR A 64 -13.04 -11.43 10.33
C TYR A 64 -11.88 -10.43 10.38
N ALA A 65 -12.19 -9.25 10.89
CA ALA A 65 -11.20 -8.23 11.24
C ALA A 65 -10.31 -8.79 12.36
N VAL A 66 -9.12 -9.26 11.98
CA VAL A 66 -8.08 -9.63 12.95
C VAL A 66 -7.44 -8.35 13.50
N ASP A 67 -7.08 -7.44 12.59
CA ASP A 67 -6.35 -6.20 12.89
C ASP A 67 -7.25 -4.95 12.79
N PHE A 68 -8.06 -4.84 11.72
CA PHE A 68 -8.83 -3.62 11.44
C PHE A 68 -10.10 -3.92 10.62
N SER A 69 -11.02 -2.94 10.61
CA SER A 69 -12.23 -2.93 9.78
C SER A 69 -12.54 -1.50 9.34
N VAL A 70 -12.20 -1.15 8.11
CA VAL A 70 -12.14 0.25 7.67
C VAL A 70 -13.13 0.51 6.54
N PRO A 71 -14.00 1.52 6.63
CA PRO A 71 -14.77 1.98 5.48
C PRO A 71 -13.85 2.68 4.49
N ILE A 72 -13.89 2.27 3.24
CA ILE A 72 -13.12 2.86 2.14
C ILE A 72 -14.09 3.51 1.17
N LYS A 73 -13.70 4.69 0.67
CA LYS A 73 -14.35 5.39 -0.43
C LYS A 73 -13.27 5.96 -1.33
N THR A 74 -13.41 5.76 -2.63
CA THR A 74 -12.53 6.37 -3.64
C THR A 74 -13.20 7.60 -4.27
N ASN A 75 -12.39 8.53 -4.72
CA ASN A 75 -12.84 9.73 -5.39
C ASN A 75 -13.24 9.44 -6.86
N PRO A 76 -13.76 10.44 -7.60
CA PRO A 76 -14.15 10.26 -9.01
C PRO A 76 -13.02 9.87 -9.97
N LEU A 77 -11.74 9.97 -9.57
CA LEU A 77 -10.61 9.51 -10.38
C LEU A 77 -10.16 8.08 -10.03
N GLY A 78 -10.65 7.51 -8.92
CA GLY A 78 -10.24 6.19 -8.45
C GLY A 78 -9.03 6.22 -7.51
N PHE A 79 -8.89 7.28 -6.71
CA PHE A 79 -7.90 7.35 -5.62
C PHE A 79 -8.59 7.48 -4.27
N ARG A 80 -7.96 6.93 -3.23
CA ARG A 80 -8.48 6.99 -1.87
C ARG A 80 -8.11 8.30 -1.20
N ASP A 81 -8.84 9.35 -1.57
CA ASP A 81 -8.66 10.69 -1.02
C ASP A 81 -9.93 11.54 -1.18
N ILE A 82 -9.87 12.77 -0.66
CA ILE A 82 -10.84 13.83 -0.93
C ILE A 82 -10.66 14.31 -2.38
N ALA A 83 -11.76 14.44 -3.13
CA ALA A 83 -11.71 14.97 -4.49
C ALA A 83 -11.28 16.44 -4.49
N ARG A 84 -10.36 16.80 -5.39
CA ARG A 84 -9.87 18.18 -5.60
C ARG A 84 -10.05 18.57 -7.06
N GLU A 85 -10.27 19.86 -7.29
CA GLU A 85 -10.30 20.45 -8.63
C GLU A 85 -8.90 20.50 -9.25
N PHE A 86 -8.78 20.30 -10.57
CA PHE A 86 -7.48 20.38 -11.24
C PHE A 86 -6.88 21.79 -11.15
N SER A 87 -7.69 22.83 -11.35
CA SER A 87 -7.26 24.22 -11.19
C SER A 87 -6.83 24.49 -9.75
N LYS A 88 -5.55 24.83 -9.55
CA LYS A 88 -5.02 25.16 -8.22
C LYS A 88 -5.56 26.52 -7.76
N PRO A 89 -6.28 26.60 -6.62
CA PRO A 89 -6.77 27.89 -6.12
C PRO A 89 -5.63 28.82 -5.72
N ASN A 90 -5.86 30.13 -5.79
CA ASN A 90 -4.88 31.13 -5.37
C ASN A 90 -4.52 30.98 -3.89
N GLY A 91 -3.22 31.07 -3.57
CA GLY A 91 -2.72 30.92 -2.20
C GLY A 91 -2.72 29.48 -1.66
N VAL A 92 -3.01 28.48 -2.51
CA VAL A 92 -2.94 27.05 -2.15
C VAL A 92 -1.63 26.44 -2.63
N LYS A 93 -0.93 25.75 -1.73
CA LYS A 93 0.19 24.86 -2.02
C LYS A 93 -0.29 23.41 -2.08
N ARG A 94 0.21 22.65 -3.05
CA ARG A 94 -0.15 21.24 -3.26
C ARG A 94 1.02 20.30 -3.04
N VAL A 95 0.80 19.28 -2.22
CA VAL A 95 1.72 18.15 -2.04
C VAL A 95 1.08 16.92 -2.65
N VAL A 96 1.75 16.30 -3.61
CA VAL A 96 1.34 15.02 -4.19
C VAL A 96 2.10 13.91 -3.48
N LEU A 97 1.40 12.85 -3.05
CA LEU A 97 1.99 11.62 -2.54
C LEU A 97 1.83 10.51 -3.58
N LEU A 98 2.95 10.01 -4.09
CA LEU A 98 3.01 8.84 -4.97
C LEU A 98 3.55 7.66 -4.17
N GLY A 99 2.89 6.52 -4.24
CA GLY A 99 3.29 5.35 -3.49
C GLY A 99 2.45 4.14 -3.79
N ASP A 100 2.61 3.13 -2.96
CA ASP A 100 1.87 1.88 -3.05
C ASP A 100 0.82 1.76 -1.94
N SER A 101 0.57 0.54 -1.45
CA SER A 101 -0.37 0.27 -0.36
C SER A 101 -0.02 1.01 0.95
N LEU A 102 1.24 1.40 1.18
CA LEU A 102 1.64 2.15 2.37
C LEU A 102 1.14 3.60 2.33
N ILE A 103 1.00 4.17 1.13
CA ILE A 103 0.42 5.50 0.92
C ILE A 103 -1.10 5.41 0.74
N GLU A 104 -1.63 4.38 0.06
CA GLU A 104 -3.07 4.10 -0.03
C GLU A 104 -3.73 3.88 1.36
N ALA A 105 -3.00 3.19 2.24
CA ALA A 105 -3.25 3.03 3.67
C ALA A 105 -4.63 2.46 4.05
N VAL A 106 -5.19 1.52 3.27
CA VAL A 106 -6.54 0.92 3.45
C VAL A 106 -6.79 0.30 4.84
N GLN A 107 -5.73 0.13 5.63
CA GLN A 107 -5.74 -0.42 6.98
C GLN A 107 -6.10 0.58 8.08
N VAL A 108 -6.18 1.88 7.78
CA VAL A 108 -6.58 2.92 8.74
C VAL A 108 -7.68 3.82 8.16
N PRO A 109 -8.57 4.43 8.96
CA PRO A 109 -9.53 5.43 8.49
C PRO A 109 -8.85 6.57 7.71
N LEU A 110 -9.58 7.24 6.80
CA LEU A 110 -9.02 8.28 5.93
C LEU A 110 -8.29 9.35 6.75
N GLU A 111 -8.88 9.75 7.87
CA GLU A 111 -8.40 10.79 8.78
C GLU A 111 -7.11 10.40 9.52
N LYS A 112 -6.73 9.12 9.44
CA LYS A 112 -5.54 8.52 10.05
C LYS A 112 -4.47 8.17 9.02
N THR A 113 -4.74 8.40 7.73
CA THR A 113 -3.73 8.22 6.67
C THR A 113 -2.66 9.31 6.75
N ALA A 114 -1.44 8.99 6.32
CA ALA A 114 -0.36 9.96 6.31
C ALA A 114 -0.67 11.21 5.47
N GLY A 115 -1.38 11.06 4.34
CA GLY A 115 -1.79 12.19 3.50
C GLY A 115 -2.73 13.16 4.22
N TYR A 116 -3.78 12.64 4.87
CA TYR A 116 -4.70 13.48 5.65
C TYR A 116 -3.97 14.15 6.82
N LEU A 117 -3.18 13.39 7.58
CA LEU A 117 -2.44 13.89 8.74
C LEU A 117 -1.42 14.95 8.36
N LEU A 118 -0.74 14.80 7.21
CA LEU A 118 0.19 15.78 6.67
C LEU A 118 -0.52 17.11 6.38
N GLU A 119 -1.69 17.07 5.74
CA GLU A 119 -2.45 18.29 5.43
C GLU A 119 -2.82 19.05 6.71
N GLN A 120 -3.25 18.34 7.77
CA GLN A 120 -3.55 18.97 9.05
C GLN A 120 -2.30 19.57 9.71
N LYS A 121 -1.16 18.87 9.62
CA LYS A 121 0.10 19.34 10.21
C LYS A 121 0.65 20.56 9.50
N LEU A 122 0.64 20.59 8.17
CA LEU A 122 1.09 21.75 7.40
C LEU A 122 0.23 22.98 7.69
N LYS A 123 -1.09 22.81 7.89
CA LYS A 123 -1.97 23.88 8.35
C LYS A 123 -1.52 24.45 9.70
N VAL A 124 -1.21 23.61 10.69
CA VAL A 124 -0.84 24.07 12.04
C VAL A 124 0.59 24.64 12.08
N SER A 125 1.57 23.89 11.60
CA SER A 125 2.99 24.23 11.73
C SER A 125 3.37 25.52 11.01
N LEU A 126 2.73 25.80 9.86
CA LEU A 126 3.08 26.94 9.02
C LEU A 126 2.18 28.17 9.27
N GLN A 127 1.01 28.02 9.91
CA GLN A 127 0.20 29.16 10.34
C GLN A 127 0.91 30.07 11.34
N ASN A 128 1.84 29.53 12.14
CA ASN A 128 2.60 30.29 13.13
C ASN A 128 3.85 30.97 12.54
N THR A 129 4.24 30.66 11.30
CA THR A 129 5.55 31.06 10.74
C THR A 129 5.45 31.72 9.36
N LEU A 130 4.38 31.47 8.60
CA LEU A 130 4.11 32.09 7.30
C LEU A 130 2.90 33.03 7.45
N ASN A 131 2.83 34.07 6.62
CA ASN A 131 1.65 34.95 6.55
C ASN A 131 0.37 34.09 6.52
N GLN A 132 -0.62 34.46 7.34
CA GLN A 132 -1.85 33.72 7.71
C GLN A 132 -2.73 33.19 6.56
N SER A 133 -2.30 33.30 5.30
CA SER A 133 -3.06 33.02 4.08
C SER A 133 -2.66 31.75 3.31
N GLU A 134 -1.52 31.11 3.58
CA GLU A 134 -1.10 29.92 2.82
C GLU A 134 -1.91 28.68 3.23
N LYS A 135 -2.69 28.14 2.29
CA LYS A 135 -3.47 26.91 2.46
C LYS A 135 -2.76 25.73 1.83
N TRP A 136 -2.92 24.54 2.41
CA TRP A 136 -2.29 23.32 1.92
C TRP A 136 -3.34 22.29 1.53
N GLU A 137 -3.11 21.65 0.39
CA GLU A 137 -3.82 20.46 -0.07
C GLU A 137 -2.81 19.33 -0.26
N VAL A 138 -3.09 18.17 0.33
CA VAL A 138 -2.32 16.95 0.10
C VAL A 138 -3.15 16.02 -0.74
N LEU A 139 -2.60 15.53 -1.86
CA LEU A 139 -3.27 14.65 -2.80
C LEU A 139 -2.62 13.26 -2.77
N ASN A 140 -3.39 12.26 -2.38
CA ASN A 140 -2.94 10.88 -2.26
C ASN A 140 -3.20 10.09 -3.56
N PHE A 141 -2.13 9.63 -4.20
CA PHE A 141 -2.14 8.80 -5.39
C PHE A 141 -1.56 7.40 -5.14
N GLY A 142 -1.57 6.93 -3.89
CA GLY A 142 -1.11 5.60 -3.51
C GLY A 142 -2.05 4.51 -4.02
N ILE A 143 -1.49 3.48 -4.66
CA ILE A 143 -2.24 2.31 -5.13
C ILE A 143 -1.45 1.03 -4.84
N SER A 144 -2.11 0.06 -4.20
CA SER A 144 -1.54 -1.24 -3.87
C SER A 144 -0.79 -1.88 -5.03
N ASN A 145 0.34 -2.50 -4.68
CA ASN A 145 1.26 -3.19 -5.60
C ASN A 145 1.94 -2.31 -6.65
N TYR A 146 1.91 -0.99 -6.50
CA TYR A 146 2.74 -0.14 -7.33
C TYR A 146 4.23 -0.32 -7.03
N GLY A 147 5.04 -0.16 -8.08
CA GLY A 147 6.48 0.07 -7.99
C GLY A 147 6.86 1.47 -8.48
N VAL A 148 8.15 1.81 -8.40
CA VAL A 148 8.68 3.14 -8.76
C VAL A 148 8.33 3.52 -10.21
N GLY A 149 8.35 2.56 -11.13
CA GLY A 149 7.89 2.76 -12.52
C GLY A 149 6.48 3.32 -12.63
N GLN A 150 5.54 2.82 -11.82
CA GLN A 150 4.16 3.30 -11.81
C GLN A 150 4.01 4.67 -11.16
N TYR A 151 4.95 5.11 -10.32
CA TYR A 151 4.93 6.47 -9.78
C TYR A 151 5.15 7.50 -10.89
N LEU A 152 6.13 7.25 -11.78
CA LEU A 152 6.35 8.08 -12.97
C LEU A 152 5.09 8.12 -13.85
N LEU A 153 4.51 6.96 -14.16
CA LEU A 153 3.30 6.87 -14.99
C LEU A 153 2.10 7.58 -14.34
N THR A 154 1.95 7.47 -13.02
CA THR A 154 0.87 8.12 -12.26
C THR A 154 1.06 9.63 -12.20
N TYR A 155 2.30 10.12 -12.07
CA TYR A 155 2.59 11.54 -12.17
C TYR A 155 2.24 12.08 -13.55
N GLU A 156 2.70 11.40 -14.60
CA GLU A 156 2.48 11.80 -15.99
C GLU A 156 1.00 11.83 -16.38
N GLU A 157 0.24 10.80 -16.00
CA GLU A 157 -1.16 10.66 -16.37
C GLU A 157 -2.08 11.48 -15.47
N TYR A 158 -1.82 11.51 -14.16
CA TYR A 158 -2.78 12.04 -13.19
C TYR A 158 -2.23 13.22 -12.41
N ALA A 159 -1.13 13.05 -11.69
CA ALA A 159 -0.78 13.99 -10.63
C ALA A 159 -0.30 15.35 -11.15
N LYS A 160 0.40 15.41 -12.30
CA LYS A 160 0.90 16.68 -12.86
C LYS A 160 -0.21 17.67 -13.21
N LYS A 161 -1.42 17.18 -13.51
CA LYS A 161 -2.61 17.99 -13.85
C LYS A 161 -3.05 18.89 -12.68
N TYR A 162 -2.59 18.60 -11.46
CA TYR A 162 -2.90 19.37 -10.25
C TYR A 162 -1.89 20.50 -9.96
N SER A 163 -0.88 20.70 -10.80
CA SER A 163 0.16 21.73 -10.60
C SER A 163 0.78 21.69 -9.19
N PRO A 164 1.32 20.52 -8.76
CA PRO A 164 1.88 20.38 -7.42
C PRO A 164 3.05 21.34 -7.18
N ASP A 165 3.27 21.69 -5.92
CA ASP A 165 4.48 22.39 -5.48
C ASP A 165 5.53 21.41 -4.93
N TYR A 166 5.06 20.29 -4.37
CA TYR A 166 5.89 19.18 -3.93
C TYR A 166 5.33 17.85 -4.45
N VAL A 167 6.21 16.96 -4.85
CA VAL A 167 5.89 15.57 -5.19
C VAL A 167 6.73 14.68 -4.31
N ALA A 168 6.11 13.91 -3.42
CA ALA A 168 6.80 12.98 -2.54
C ALA A 168 6.56 11.54 -3.00
N ILE A 169 7.64 10.80 -3.22
CA ILE A 169 7.60 9.38 -3.59
C ILE A 169 7.96 8.52 -2.38
N PHE A 170 7.15 7.50 -2.09
CA PHE A 170 7.44 6.51 -1.06
C PHE A 170 8.18 5.31 -1.64
N VAL A 171 9.44 5.13 -1.25
CA VAL A 171 10.32 4.07 -1.76
C VAL A 171 10.64 3.07 -0.66
N ALA A 172 10.41 1.80 -0.96
CA ALA A 172 10.75 0.65 -0.13
C ALA A 172 11.53 -0.37 -0.96
N TYR A 173 12.31 -1.23 -0.29
CA TYR A 173 13.23 -2.18 -0.91
C TYR A 173 12.55 -3.07 -1.98
N PHE A 174 11.34 -3.56 -1.69
CA PHE A 174 10.60 -4.44 -2.59
C PHE A 174 10.03 -3.74 -3.84
N HIS A 175 10.00 -2.39 -3.88
CA HIS A 175 9.57 -1.67 -5.09
C HIS A 175 10.54 -1.86 -6.24
N MET A 176 11.82 -2.10 -5.95
CA MET A 176 12.86 -2.27 -6.96
C MET A 176 12.51 -3.40 -7.92
N ALA A 177 12.11 -4.55 -7.38
CA ALA A 177 11.69 -5.71 -8.17
C ALA A 177 10.38 -5.45 -8.94
N ARG A 178 9.42 -4.71 -8.35
CA ARG A 178 8.14 -4.40 -9.02
C ARG A 178 8.34 -3.59 -10.29
N THR A 179 9.23 -2.61 -10.30
CA THR A 179 9.46 -1.75 -11.49
C THR A 179 9.84 -2.51 -12.76
N VAL A 180 10.57 -3.62 -12.62
CA VAL A 180 11.06 -4.44 -13.75
C VAL A 180 10.26 -5.72 -13.98
N SER A 181 9.41 -6.10 -13.03
CA SER A 181 8.57 -7.29 -13.14
C SER A 181 7.46 -7.07 -14.17
N LYS A 182 7.59 -7.77 -15.30
CA LYS A 182 6.60 -7.77 -16.39
C LYS A 182 5.34 -8.53 -15.99
N TYR A 183 5.51 -9.79 -15.60
CA TYR A 183 4.41 -10.71 -15.32
C TYR A 183 4.11 -10.74 -13.82
N GLU A 184 2.91 -10.28 -13.45
CA GLU A 184 2.42 -10.33 -12.08
C GLU A 184 1.19 -11.23 -11.97
N GLY A 185 1.13 -12.01 -10.88
CA GLY A 185 0.01 -12.89 -10.60
C GLY A 185 -0.99 -12.30 -9.61
N GLY A 186 -2.24 -12.80 -9.64
CA GLY A 186 -3.26 -12.47 -8.64
C GLY A 186 -3.81 -11.04 -8.71
N ALA A 187 -3.87 -10.45 -9.90
CA ALA A 187 -4.36 -9.09 -10.13
C ALA A 187 -5.84 -8.90 -9.74
N PHE A 188 -6.63 -9.98 -9.70
CA PHE A 188 -7.97 -10.05 -9.10
C PHE A 188 -8.29 -11.48 -8.64
N PRO A 189 -9.36 -11.72 -7.84
CA PRO A 189 -9.73 -13.06 -7.38
C PRO A 189 -9.76 -14.09 -8.51
N ASP A 190 -9.51 -15.36 -8.18
CA ASP A 190 -9.55 -16.48 -9.11
C ASP A 190 -8.47 -16.51 -10.22
N THR A 191 -7.58 -15.51 -10.33
CA THR A 191 -6.43 -15.48 -11.28
C THR A 191 -5.07 -15.84 -10.67
N LYS A 192 -5.04 -16.50 -9.51
CA LYS A 192 -3.79 -16.74 -8.76
C LYS A 192 -2.74 -17.56 -9.51
N ASN A 193 -3.16 -18.33 -10.51
CA ASN A 193 -2.28 -19.17 -11.32
C ASN A 193 -1.92 -18.54 -12.67
N GLU A 194 -2.49 -17.37 -12.99
CA GLU A 194 -2.20 -16.63 -14.22
C GLU A 194 -1.26 -15.48 -13.89
N GLN A 195 -0.31 -15.21 -14.79
CA GLN A 195 0.52 -14.01 -14.74
C GLN A 195 0.29 -13.20 -16.00
N PHE A 196 0.20 -11.88 -15.84
CA PHE A 196 -0.08 -10.97 -16.93
C PHE A 196 0.90 -9.80 -16.94
N TRP A 197 1.29 -9.37 -18.12
CA TRP A 197 2.00 -8.11 -18.32
C TRP A 197 1.02 -6.98 -18.63
N VAL A 198 0.51 -6.34 -17.57
CA VAL A 198 -0.62 -5.38 -17.65
C VAL A 198 -0.20 -3.92 -17.53
N ARG A 199 1.04 -3.63 -17.15
CA ARG A 199 1.55 -2.26 -17.01
C ARG A 199 2.78 -2.04 -17.88
N PRO A 200 3.06 -0.80 -18.33
CA PRO A 200 4.35 -0.50 -18.91
C PRO A 200 5.49 -0.81 -17.93
N VAL A 201 6.60 -1.34 -18.44
CA VAL A 201 7.86 -1.50 -17.68
C VAL A 201 8.98 -0.71 -18.35
N PHE A 202 10.11 -0.60 -17.66
CA PHE A 202 11.21 0.22 -18.11
C PHE A 202 12.51 -0.58 -18.26
N LYS A 203 13.35 -0.15 -19.21
CA LYS A 203 14.73 -0.58 -19.37
C LYS A 203 15.61 0.63 -19.70
N ILE A 204 16.92 0.48 -19.58
CA ILE A 204 17.88 1.50 -20.00
C ILE A 204 18.48 1.07 -21.35
N GLU A 205 18.45 1.95 -22.34
CA GLU A 205 19.13 1.77 -23.62
C GLU A 205 19.87 3.06 -23.97
N ASN A 206 21.18 2.98 -24.21
CA ASN A 206 22.03 4.14 -24.51
C ASN A 206 21.84 5.29 -23.50
N ASP A 207 21.84 4.95 -22.20
CA ASP A 207 21.63 5.88 -21.08
C ASP A 207 20.25 6.58 -21.05
N ARG A 208 19.29 6.08 -21.84
CA ARG A 208 17.91 6.59 -21.87
C ARG A 208 16.95 5.59 -21.26
N LEU A 209 15.97 6.12 -20.54
CA LEU A 209 14.85 5.33 -20.02
C LEU A 209 13.87 5.01 -21.16
N VAL A 210 13.73 3.74 -21.49
CA VAL A 210 12.82 3.25 -22.53
C VAL A 210 11.62 2.57 -21.89
N ARG A 211 10.41 3.04 -22.24
CA ARG A 211 9.13 2.46 -21.80
C ARG A 211 8.71 1.35 -22.77
N LEU A 212 8.55 0.14 -22.24
CA LEU A 212 7.98 -0.99 -22.96
C LEU A 212 6.46 -1.08 -22.69
N PRO A 213 5.60 -1.15 -23.71
CA PRO A 213 4.16 -1.24 -23.50
C PRO A 213 3.76 -2.59 -22.88
N ALA A 214 2.61 -2.60 -22.20
CA ALA A 214 1.99 -3.83 -21.70
C ALA A 214 1.53 -4.72 -22.87
N GLU A 215 1.74 -6.04 -22.77
CA GLU A 215 1.33 -7.00 -23.81
C GLU A 215 -0.03 -7.64 -23.51
N ASP A 216 -0.36 -7.89 -22.24
CA ASP A 216 -1.55 -8.65 -21.85
C ASP A 216 -2.74 -7.77 -21.41
N PHE A 217 -2.69 -6.46 -21.67
CA PHE A 217 -3.69 -5.52 -21.16
C PHE A 217 -5.12 -5.84 -21.62
N ASP A 218 -5.31 -6.16 -22.91
CA ASP A 218 -6.65 -6.45 -23.46
C ASP A 218 -7.20 -7.78 -22.92
N LYS A 219 -6.31 -8.76 -22.69
CA LYS A 219 -6.65 -10.01 -22.02
C LYS A 219 -7.11 -9.73 -20.58
N PHE A 220 -6.39 -8.87 -19.86
CA PHE A 220 -6.73 -8.46 -18.49
C PHE A 220 -8.08 -7.75 -18.40
N VAL A 221 -8.40 -6.87 -19.36
CA VAL A 221 -9.73 -6.23 -19.47
C VAL A 221 -10.82 -7.27 -19.65
N THR A 222 -10.66 -8.14 -20.66
CA THR A 222 -11.65 -9.18 -21.00
C THR A 222 -11.94 -10.09 -19.80
N LEU A 223 -10.89 -10.57 -19.13
CA LEU A 223 -11.03 -11.44 -17.96
C LEU A 223 -11.71 -10.73 -16.77
N GLN A 224 -11.42 -9.45 -16.54
CA GLN A 224 -12.11 -8.71 -15.48
C GLN A 224 -13.61 -8.53 -15.83
N GLU A 225 -13.95 -8.23 -17.08
CA GLU A 225 -15.35 -8.10 -17.51
C GLU A 225 -16.11 -9.42 -17.37
N GLU A 226 -15.51 -10.54 -17.75
CA GLU A 226 -16.07 -11.88 -17.53
C GLU A 226 -16.27 -12.18 -16.05
N GLN A 227 -15.31 -11.81 -15.21
CA GLN A 227 -15.43 -11.99 -13.77
C GLN A 227 -16.54 -11.12 -13.17
N ILE A 228 -16.69 -9.88 -13.61
CA ILE A 228 -17.80 -9.01 -13.20
C ILE A 228 -19.14 -9.64 -13.61
N LYS A 229 -19.24 -10.10 -14.87
CA LYS A 229 -20.48 -10.67 -15.42
C LYS A 229 -20.87 -12.00 -14.76
N ASN A 230 -19.93 -12.94 -14.65
CA ASN A 230 -20.21 -14.32 -14.25
C ASN A 230 -19.89 -14.58 -12.78
N GLY A 231 -18.86 -13.95 -12.23
CA GLY A 231 -18.39 -14.16 -10.86
C GLY A 231 -19.02 -13.24 -9.82
N PHE A 232 -19.45 -12.03 -10.22
CA PHE A 232 -19.98 -11.00 -9.33
C PHE A 232 -21.38 -10.50 -9.72
N ASP A 233 -22.09 -11.23 -10.59
CA ASP A 233 -23.48 -10.90 -11.01
C ASP A 233 -23.63 -9.46 -11.52
N ARG A 234 -22.71 -9.05 -12.41
CA ARG A 234 -22.58 -7.69 -12.97
C ARG A 234 -22.33 -6.59 -11.94
N GLN A 235 -22.00 -6.94 -10.71
CA GLN A 235 -21.54 -6.03 -9.67
C GLN A 235 -20.03 -6.15 -9.46
N ARG A 236 -19.48 -5.35 -8.54
CA ARG A 236 -18.07 -5.43 -8.12
C ARG A 236 -17.92 -5.95 -6.70
N MET A 237 -19.01 -6.37 -6.07
CA MET A 237 -19.05 -6.86 -4.69
C MET A 237 -19.90 -8.12 -4.63
N ARG A 238 -19.40 -9.17 -3.96
CA ARG A 238 -20.18 -10.38 -3.68
C ARG A 238 -19.98 -10.82 -2.23
N LYS A 239 -21.01 -11.41 -1.64
CA LYS A 239 -20.91 -11.99 -0.29
C LYS A 239 -19.93 -13.17 -0.35
N LYS A 240 -18.92 -13.14 0.50
CA LYS A 240 -17.94 -14.22 0.63
C LYS A 240 -18.57 -15.33 1.47
N ILE A 241 -18.93 -16.44 0.83
CA ILE A 241 -19.46 -17.62 1.52
C ILE A 241 -18.27 -18.46 2.00
N GLN A 242 -18.03 -18.50 3.31
CA GLN A 242 -17.04 -19.40 3.91
C GLN A 242 -17.69 -20.25 4.99
N LEU A 243 -17.63 -21.58 4.80
CA LEU A 243 -18.02 -22.56 5.81
C LEU A 243 -16.98 -22.56 6.94
N ILE A 244 -17.44 -22.47 8.18
CA ILE A 244 -16.58 -22.29 9.36
C ILE A 244 -15.81 -23.56 9.69
N THR A 245 -16.36 -24.75 9.43
CA THR A 245 -15.64 -26.04 9.51
C THR A 245 -14.30 -26.06 8.76
N LEU A 246 -14.28 -25.61 7.50
CA LEU A 246 -13.04 -25.50 6.71
C LEU A 246 -12.09 -24.43 7.27
N TYR A 247 -12.64 -23.41 7.90
CA TYR A 247 -11.89 -22.31 8.48
C TYR A 247 -11.29 -22.69 9.85
N GLN A 248 -12.01 -23.38 10.73
CA GLN A 248 -11.48 -23.92 11.99
C GLN A 248 -10.44 -25.01 11.74
N GLY A 249 -10.61 -25.88 10.74
CA GLY A 249 -9.58 -26.83 10.30
C GLY A 249 -8.32 -26.11 9.81
N LYS A 250 -8.47 -25.02 9.04
CA LYS A 250 -7.35 -24.16 8.64
C LYS A 250 -6.74 -23.40 9.80
N ILE A 251 -7.51 -22.84 10.74
CA ILE A 251 -7.00 -22.19 11.96
C ILE A 251 -6.24 -23.21 12.80
N LEU A 252 -6.75 -24.42 13.00
CA LEU A 252 -6.09 -25.47 13.78
C LEU A 252 -4.77 -25.86 13.11
N LEU A 253 -4.77 -26.09 11.79
CA LEU A 253 -3.54 -26.32 11.02
C LEU A 253 -2.59 -25.11 11.05
N GLN A 254 -3.13 -23.89 11.03
CA GLN A 254 -2.37 -22.64 11.07
C GLN A 254 -1.84 -22.34 12.48
N GLN A 255 -2.56 -22.74 13.54
CA GLN A 255 -2.14 -22.69 14.93
C GLN A 255 -1.09 -23.76 15.19
N ILE A 256 -1.23 -24.98 14.67
CA ILE A 256 -0.20 -26.03 14.68
C ILE A 256 1.05 -25.52 13.94
N LYS A 257 0.90 -24.92 12.76
CA LYS A 257 2.01 -24.25 12.05
C LYS A 257 2.58 -23.07 12.82
N ASN A 258 1.76 -22.27 13.51
CA ASN A 258 2.19 -21.11 14.29
C ASN A 258 2.84 -21.53 15.61
N TRP A 259 2.46 -22.67 16.18
CA TRP A 259 3.07 -23.28 17.37
C TRP A 259 4.42 -23.89 16.98
N GLY A 260 4.48 -24.60 15.85
CA GLY A 260 5.73 -25.02 15.20
C GLY A 260 6.63 -23.82 14.89
N ARG A 261 6.09 -22.74 14.31
CA ARG A 261 6.83 -21.49 14.08
C ARG A 261 7.24 -20.80 15.38
N LYS A 262 6.41 -20.75 16.44
CA LYS A 262 6.78 -20.17 17.75
C LYS A 262 7.89 -20.97 18.43
N PHE A 263 7.85 -22.30 18.35
CA PHE A 263 8.95 -23.17 18.76
C PHE A 263 10.21 -22.88 17.93
N TYR A 264 10.08 -22.72 16.62
CA TYR A 264 11.19 -22.37 15.72
C TYR A 264 11.74 -20.94 15.92
N ARG A 265 10.86 -19.96 16.20
CA ARG A 265 11.16 -18.53 16.48
C ARG A 265 11.85 -18.34 17.84
N LYS A 266 11.67 -19.26 18.80
CA LYS A 266 12.34 -19.20 20.12
C LYS A 266 13.84 -19.58 20.03
N TYR A 267 14.25 -20.28 18.97
CA TYR A 267 15.63 -20.73 18.77
C TYR A 267 16.36 -20.00 17.62
N ILE A 268 15.69 -19.09 16.91
CA ILE A 268 16.30 -18.23 15.89
C ILE A 268 15.85 -16.79 16.16
N LYS A 269 16.79 -15.85 16.38
CA LYS A 269 16.51 -14.41 16.31
C LYS A 269 16.05 -14.10 14.88
N ILE A 270 14.74 -14.05 14.65
CA ILE A 270 14.19 -13.71 13.33
C ILE A 270 14.10 -12.19 13.26
N THR A 271 15.15 -11.57 12.75
CA THR A 271 15.05 -10.39 11.89
C THR A 271 14.07 -10.74 10.75
N PRO A 272 13.17 -9.85 10.31
CA PRO A 272 12.27 -10.14 9.20
C PRO A 272 13.09 -10.34 7.91
N THR A 273 13.58 -11.55 7.68
CA THR A 273 14.12 -11.98 6.39
C THR A 273 12.93 -12.32 5.51
N GLN A 274 12.38 -11.30 4.86
CA GLN A 274 11.84 -11.55 3.52
C GLN A 274 13.06 -11.88 2.66
N ASN A 275 13.20 -13.14 2.25
CA ASN A 275 14.10 -13.53 1.17
C ASN A 275 13.59 -12.89 -0.12
N HIS A 276 13.70 -11.57 -0.20
CA HIS A 276 13.69 -10.88 -1.47
C HIS A 276 14.99 -11.28 -2.15
N PRO A 277 14.96 -11.68 -3.44
CA PRO A 277 16.20 -11.83 -4.18
C PRO A 277 17.01 -10.55 -4.00
N LEU A 278 18.33 -10.70 -3.78
CA LEU A 278 19.24 -9.56 -3.79
C LEU A 278 18.93 -8.74 -5.04
N ILE A 279 18.60 -7.47 -4.86
CA ILE A 279 18.30 -6.59 -5.99
C ILE A 279 19.59 -6.49 -6.80
N ASP A 280 19.55 -7.00 -8.02
CA ASP A 280 20.66 -6.88 -8.96
C ASP A 280 20.91 -5.39 -9.25
N SER A 281 22.19 -5.05 -9.41
CA SER A 281 22.69 -3.75 -9.82
C SER A 281 21.93 -3.17 -11.01
N GLU A 282 21.56 -3.97 -12.01
CA GLU A 282 20.81 -3.51 -13.18
C GLU A 282 19.37 -3.12 -12.82
N VAL A 283 18.71 -3.86 -11.92
CA VAL A 283 17.37 -3.51 -11.43
C VAL A 283 17.41 -2.21 -10.66
N LEU A 284 18.41 -2.03 -9.79
CA LEU A 284 18.61 -0.78 -9.05
C LEU A 284 18.82 0.39 -10.02
N LYS A 285 19.71 0.24 -11.02
CA LYS A 285 19.96 1.28 -12.04
C LYS A 285 18.69 1.72 -12.76
N VAL A 286 17.84 0.78 -13.20
CA VAL A 286 16.56 1.12 -13.84
C VAL A 286 15.67 1.93 -12.91
N ASN A 287 15.56 1.54 -11.64
CA ASN A 287 14.75 2.27 -10.66
C ASN A 287 15.29 3.69 -10.39
N LEU A 288 16.60 3.85 -10.22
CA LEU A 288 17.23 5.17 -10.05
C LEU A 288 16.99 6.04 -11.28
N LYS A 289 17.13 5.50 -12.49
CA LYS A 289 16.87 6.24 -13.73
C LYS A 289 15.40 6.65 -13.87
N VAL A 290 14.46 5.83 -13.40
CA VAL A 290 13.03 6.22 -13.32
C VAL A 290 12.85 7.41 -12.36
N ILE A 291 13.49 7.38 -11.18
CA ILE A 291 13.39 8.48 -10.20
C ILE A 291 14.04 9.75 -10.74
N GLU A 292 15.19 9.64 -11.39
CA GLU A 292 15.87 10.75 -12.07
C GLU A 292 14.95 11.42 -13.10
N VAL A 293 14.38 10.63 -14.03
CA VAL A 293 13.44 11.15 -15.05
C VAL A 293 12.19 11.77 -14.43
N LEU A 294 11.64 11.15 -13.37
CA LEU A 294 10.53 11.75 -12.62
C LEU A 294 10.95 13.09 -12.00
N GLY A 295 12.12 13.15 -11.38
CA GLY A 295 12.67 14.35 -10.77
C GLY A 295 12.89 15.47 -11.78
N GLU A 296 13.40 15.16 -12.97
CA GLU A 296 13.52 16.11 -14.08
C GLU A 296 12.15 16.66 -14.49
N GLN A 297 11.14 15.81 -14.67
CA GLN A 297 9.79 16.26 -15.04
C GLN A 297 9.15 17.12 -13.94
N VAL A 298 9.31 16.73 -12.67
CA VAL A 298 8.83 17.49 -11.51
C VAL A 298 9.50 18.86 -11.43
N LYS A 299 10.83 18.92 -11.58
CA LYS A 299 11.61 20.17 -11.62
C LYS A 299 11.19 21.07 -12.78
N ASN A 300 11.00 20.51 -13.97
CA ASN A 300 10.55 21.26 -15.16
C ASN A 300 9.14 21.84 -14.98
N SER A 301 8.32 21.25 -14.11
CA SER A 301 7.01 21.82 -13.73
C SER A 301 7.08 22.93 -12.68
N GLY A 302 8.27 23.22 -12.14
CA GLY A 302 8.48 24.17 -11.04
C GLY A 302 8.21 23.59 -9.64
N ALA A 303 8.09 22.27 -9.53
CA ALA A 303 7.84 21.57 -8.26
C ALA A 303 9.13 20.93 -7.72
N HIS A 304 9.10 20.53 -6.44
CA HIS A 304 10.22 19.84 -5.79
C HIS A 304 9.91 18.36 -5.56
N LEU A 305 10.83 17.48 -5.98
CA LEU A 305 10.75 16.04 -5.68
C LEU A 305 11.31 15.77 -4.28
N ILE A 306 10.61 14.93 -3.51
CA ILE A 306 11.04 14.43 -2.19
C ILE A 306 11.02 12.90 -2.23
N VAL A 307 12.16 12.27 -1.97
CA VAL A 307 12.32 10.82 -1.83
C VAL A 307 12.15 10.44 -0.37
N ILE A 308 11.07 9.71 -0.05
CA ILE A 308 10.81 9.16 1.27
C ILE A 308 11.33 7.72 1.28
N ASP A 309 12.47 7.52 1.92
CA ASP A 309 13.15 6.23 1.95
C ASP A 309 12.74 5.40 3.18
N ALA A 310 12.01 4.31 2.94
CA ALA A 310 11.67 3.28 3.92
C ALA A 310 12.43 1.96 3.67
N SER A 311 13.44 1.94 2.79
CA SER A 311 14.01 0.70 2.24
C SER A 311 14.63 -0.20 3.32
N GLN A 312 15.44 0.34 4.24
CA GLN A 312 16.03 -0.45 5.34
C GLN A 312 14.97 -1.00 6.30
N TYR A 313 13.87 -0.28 6.52
CA TYR A 313 12.75 -0.77 7.34
C TYR A 313 12.12 -2.03 6.71
N PHE A 314 12.17 -2.14 5.38
CA PHE A 314 11.71 -3.30 4.61
C PHE A 314 12.83 -4.25 4.16
N GLY A 315 13.97 -4.24 4.86
CA GLY A 315 15.00 -5.27 4.75
C GLY A 315 16.17 -4.95 3.81
N ASP A 316 16.23 -3.75 3.23
CA ASP A 316 17.43 -3.30 2.51
C ASP A 316 18.66 -3.33 3.43
N GLN A 317 19.78 -3.83 2.91
CA GLN A 317 21.09 -3.81 3.57
C GLN A 317 21.86 -2.56 3.15
N GLU A 318 21.23 -1.39 3.30
CA GLU A 318 21.73 -0.05 2.95
C GLU A 318 21.98 0.23 1.47
N SER A 319 21.98 -0.79 0.60
CA SER A 319 22.28 -0.65 -0.83
C SER A 319 21.34 0.33 -1.56
N VAL A 320 20.03 0.20 -1.33
CA VAL A 320 19.03 1.06 -1.94
C VAL A 320 19.03 2.42 -1.24
N SER A 321 19.05 2.45 0.08
CA SER A 321 19.09 3.71 0.85
C SER A 321 20.28 4.60 0.48
N ASN A 322 21.48 4.03 0.36
CA ASN A 322 22.69 4.77 -0.02
C ASN A 322 22.56 5.33 -1.44
N ALA A 323 22.08 4.53 -2.39
CA ALA A 323 21.86 4.97 -3.75
C ALA A 323 20.78 6.06 -3.87
N LEU A 324 19.68 5.95 -3.12
CA LEU A 324 18.63 6.97 -3.08
C LEU A 324 19.14 8.29 -2.49
N LYS A 325 19.97 8.21 -1.44
CA LYS A 325 20.59 9.39 -0.82
C LYS A 325 21.57 10.07 -1.78
N GLU A 326 22.42 9.30 -2.45
CA GLU A 326 23.36 9.79 -3.46
C GLU A 326 22.62 10.46 -4.62
N LEU A 327 21.67 9.75 -5.24
CA LEU A 327 20.82 10.28 -6.32
C LEU A 327 20.13 11.59 -5.92
N SER A 328 19.57 11.64 -4.70
CA SER A 328 18.89 12.83 -4.19
C SER A 328 19.86 14.00 -4.01
N THR A 329 21.08 13.73 -3.54
CA THR A 329 22.12 14.75 -3.37
C THR A 329 22.58 15.31 -4.70
N GLU A 330 22.88 14.43 -5.67
CA GLU A 330 23.37 14.81 -7.00
C GLU A 330 22.37 15.66 -7.78
N ASN A 331 21.07 15.37 -7.63
CA ASN A 331 20.01 16.03 -8.38
C ASN A 331 19.31 17.16 -7.60
N GLY A 332 19.67 17.37 -6.34
CA GLY A 332 19.04 18.36 -5.46
C GLY A 332 17.59 18.00 -5.08
N PHE A 333 17.26 16.71 -5.00
CA PHE A 333 15.97 16.24 -4.49
C PHE A 333 15.95 16.28 -2.96
N GLY A 334 14.75 16.45 -2.39
CA GLY A 334 14.55 16.20 -0.97
C GLY A 334 14.75 14.73 -0.63
N TYR A 335 15.35 14.45 0.52
CA TYR A 335 15.58 13.09 1.00
C TYR A 335 15.16 12.96 2.47
N ILE A 336 14.30 12.00 2.76
CA ILE A 336 13.81 11.70 4.11
C ILE A 336 14.13 10.23 4.41
N PRO A 337 15.07 9.93 5.33
CA PRO A 337 15.37 8.57 5.76
C PRO A 337 14.29 8.05 6.73
N LEU A 338 13.06 7.87 6.22
CA LEU A 338 11.91 7.46 7.02
C LEU A 338 12.16 6.16 7.80
N TYR A 339 12.95 5.24 7.22
CA TYR A 339 13.33 4.00 7.88
C TYR A 339 13.87 4.21 9.30
N ASP A 340 14.67 5.26 9.52
CA ASP A 340 15.31 5.54 10.81
C ASP A 340 14.26 5.91 11.87
N PHE A 341 13.28 6.75 11.51
CA PHE A 341 12.18 7.14 12.39
C PHE A 341 11.31 5.93 12.77
N LEU A 342 11.00 5.07 11.80
CA LEU A 342 10.18 3.87 12.01
C LEU A 342 10.90 2.82 12.86
N LEU A 343 12.19 2.57 12.60
CA LEU A 343 13.01 1.64 13.37
C LEU A 343 13.20 2.12 14.81
N LYS A 344 13.46 3.41 15.02
CA LYS A 344 13.55 4.02 16.36
C LYS A 344 12.23 3.90 17.13
N ALA A 345 11.10 4.16 16.48
CA ALA A 345 9.79 4.00 17.11
C ALA A 345 9.55 2.55 17.57
N ASN A 346 9.83 1.58 16.71
CA ASN A 346 9.72 0.16 17.05
C ASN A 346 10.68 -0.24 18.18
N ALA A 347 11.93 0.22 18.15
CA ALA A 347 12.91 -0.04 19.21
C ALA A 347 12.48 0.51 20.57
N ASN A 348 11.72 1.62 20.57
CA ASN A 348 11.13 2.24 21.77
C ASN A 348 9.76 1.64 22.15
N GLY A 349 9.35 0.52 21.54
CA GLY A 349 8.11 -0.18 21.88
C GLY A 349 6.84 0.36 21.21
N ILE A 350 6.95 1.32 20.30
CA ILE A 350 5.82 1.84 19.52
C ILE A 350 5.70 1.01 18.25
N SER A 351 4.75 0.07 18.22
CA SER A 351 4.48 -0.73 17.01
C SER A 351 4.00 0.18 15.89
N THR A 352 4.71 0.18 14.76
CA THR A 352 4.38 1.00 13.58
C THR A 352 3.54 0.29 12.53
N THR A 353 3.36 -1.04 12.66
CA THR A 353 2.56 -1.86 11.74
C THR A 353 1.49 -2.66 12.48
N TRP A 354 0.49 -3.11 11.72
CA TRP A 354 -0.43 -4.14 12.17
C TRP A 354 0.27 -5.50 12.26
N ALA A 355 -0.05 -6.29 13.28
CA ALA A 355 0.70 -7.50 13.61
C ALA A 355 0.51 -8.64 12.60
N HIS A 356 -0.68 -8.76 11.99
CA HIS A 356 -0.99 -9.82 11.04
C HIS A 356 -0.98 -9.37 9.58
N ASP A 357 -1.31 -8.11 9.33
CA ASP A 357 -1.31 -7.51 7.99
C ASP A 357 0.05 -6.92 7.56
N GLY A 358 0.82 -6.36 8.49
CA GLY A 358 2.16 -5.84 8.22
C GLY A 358 2.24 -4.45 7.58
N HIS A 359 1.13 -3.83 7.16
CA HIS A 359 1.13 -2.43 6.73
C HIS A 359 1.16 -1.49 7.93
N PHE A 360 1.46 -0.21 7.68
CA PHE A 360 1.43 0.82 8.71
C PHE A 360 0.08 0.88 9.41
N ASN A 361 0.12 0.88 10.74
CA ASN A 361 -1.01 1.23 11.58
C ASN A 361 -1.08 2.76 11.74
N GLU A 362 -1.86 3.26 12.69
CA GLU A 362 -1.97 4.70 12.95
C GLU A 362 -0.61 5.33 13.30
N ALA A 363 0.24 4.66 14.09
CA ALA A 363 1.54 5.20 14.48
C ALA A 363 2.50 5.32 13.30
N GLY A 364 2.55 4.30 12.42
CA GLY A 364 3.36 4.38 11.19
C GLY A 364 2.94 5.53 10.27
N ASN A 365 1.64 5.74 10.10
CA ASN A 365 1.11 6.87 9.31
C ASN A 365 1.41 8.23 9.96
N VAL A 366 1.35 8.34 11.29
CA VAL A 366 1.72 9.56 12.03
C VAL A 366 3.21 9.88 11.85
N ILE A 367 4.09 8.88 11.96
CA ILE A 367 5.54 9.08 11.79
C ILE A 367 5.86 9.55 10.39
N LEU A 368 5.27 8.93 9.37
CA LEU A 368 5.42 9.34 7.98
C LEU A 368 4.96 10.79 7.75
N ALA A 369 3.76 11.14 8.25
CA ALA A 369 3.23 12.50 8.13
C ALA A 369 4.10 13.55 8.85
N ASN A 370 4.63 13.21 10.04
CA ASN A 370 5.54 14.09 10.79
C ASN A 370 6.83 14.33 10.01
N ALA A 371 7.50 13.26 9.57
CA ALA A 371 8.79 13.38 8.89
C ALA A 371 8.68 14.26 7.63
N LEU A 372 7.60 14.13 6.88
CA LEU A 372 7.35 14.95 5.70
C LEU A 372 6.95 16.40 6.03
N ALA A 373 6.10 16.62 7.05
CA ALA A 373 5.75 17.97 7.51
C ALA A 373 6.99 18.73 8.01
N ASP A 374 7.83 18.09 8.82
CA ASP A 374 9.04 18.69 9.38
C ASP A 374 10.03 19.06 8.26
N TRP A 375 10.20 18.17 7.28
CA TRP A 375 11.05 18.44 6.11
C TRP A 375 10.52 19.64 5.30
N ILE A 376 9.22 19.67 4.98
CA ILE A 376 8.61 20.76 4.21
C ILE A 376 8.70 22.08 4.98
N ALA A 377 8.42 22.08 6.28
CA ALA A 377 8.48 23.29 7.11
C ALA A 377 9.89 23.87 7.17
N GLN A 378 10.91 23.03 7.39
CA GLN A 378 12.30 23.47 7.43
C GLN A 378 12.75 24.10 6.10
N ASN A 379 12.45 23.42 4.98
CA ASN A 379 12.89 23.87 3.65
C ASN A 379 12.10 25.08 3.14
N SER A 380 10.82 25.21 3.48
CA SER A 380 10.00 26.37 3.10
C SER A 380 10.46 27.67 3.79
N LEU A 381 11.05 27.55 4.99
CA LEU A 381 11.61 28.69 5.73
C LEU A 381 12.97 29.12 5.16
N THR A 382 13.80 28.18 4.71
CA THR A 382 15.12 28.48 4.16
C THR A 382 15.04 29.26 2.84
N THR A 383 14.06 28.96 1.97
CA THR A 383 13.85 29.67 0.69
C THR A 383 13.42 31.13 0.86
N LYS A 384 12.92 31.55 2.03
CA LYS A 384 12.53 32.96 2.30
C LYS A 384 13.66 33.80 2.93
N LEU A 385 14.75 33.17 3.39
CA LEU A 385 15.90 33.84 4.00
C LEU A 385 17.05 34.12 3.01
N GLN A 386 16.92 33.61 1.78
CA GLN A 386 17.76 33.92 0.62
C GLN A 386 16.99 34.84 -0.33
#